data_AF-A0A2W4QKV8-F1
#
_entry.id   AF-A0A2W4QKV8-F1
#
_cell.length_a   1.000
_cell.length_b   1.000
_cell.length_c   1.000
_cell.angle_alpha   90.00
_cell.angle_beta   90.00
_cell.angle_gamma   90.00
#
_symmetry.space_group_name_H-M   'P 1'
#
loop_
_entity.id
_entity.type
_entity.pdbx_description
1 polymer ?
#
loop_
_entity_poly.entity_id
_entity_poly.type
_entity_poly.pdbx_seq_one_letter_code
_entity_poly.pdbx_strand_id
1 'polypeptide(L)'
;MQGSHLIMAHQEQTGLPKVKDPSMNDRDRLQDLLAQEKYLTSSYSTALLEASHDKLFDVIKQNCDSSCQMQRQVFNLMFKKGWYKLPVADAQMVQHTFQQFVQYQTQFPFPPSPQFAQMAGQAGGGQAGGQTAGQGSGAQAQRQ
;
A
#
# COMPACT_ATOMS: atom_id res chain seq x y z
N MET A 1 -16.60 -12.75 9.38
CA MET A 1 -15.80 -12.95 8.15
C MET A 1 -14.37 -12.51 8.44
N GLN A 2 -13.56 -13.42 8.96
CA GLN A 2 -12.19 -13.12 9.34
C GLN A 2 -11.37 -12.97 8.06
N GLY A 3 -11.05 -11.72 7.71
CA GLY A 3 -10.15 -11.44 6.59
C GLY A 3 -8.85 -12.17 6.83
N SER A 4 -8.57 -13.17 6.00
CA SER A 4 -7.30 -13.89 5.96
C SER A 4 -6.21 -12.90 5.55
N HIS A 5 -5.75 -12.11 6.51
CA HIS A 5 -4.52 -11.36 6.39
C HIS A 5 -3.43 -12.40 6.12
N LEU A 6 -2.77 -12.31 4.97
CA LEU A 6 -1.64 -13.16 4.65
C LEU A 6 -0.54 -12.89 5.66
N ILE A 7 -0.55 -13.60 6.79
CA ILE A 7 0.63 -13.79 7.64
C ILE A 7 1.50 -14.82 6.92
N MET A 8 2.02 -14.45 5.75
CA MET A 8 3.14 -15.17 5.17
C MET A 8 4.38 -14.56 5.81
N ALA A 9 5.10 -15.33 6.62
CA ALA A 9 6.30 -14.88 7.29
C ALA A 9 7.34 -14.44 6.24
N HIS A 10 7.82 -13.20 6.35
CA HIS A 10 8.96 -12.71 5.57
C HIS A 10 10.23 -13.41 6.06
N GLN A 11 10.95 -14.12 5.18
CA GLN A 11 12.29 -14.62 5.50
C GLN A 11 13.34 -13.54 5.23
N GLU A 12 14.21 -13.26 6.20
CA GLU A 12 15.35 -12.34 6.04
C GLU A 12 16.50 -12.95 5.23
N GLN A 13 16.64 -14.28 5.22
CA GLN A 13 17.66 -14.99 4.47
C GLN A 13 17.13 -15.42 3.10
N THR A 14 17.70 -14.85 2.03
CA THR A 14 17.23 -15.03 0.66
C THR A 14 17.80 -16.26 -0.05
N GLY A 15 18.77 -16.97 0.56
CA GLY A 15 19.50 -18.06 -0.09
C GLY A 15 20.35 -17.63 -1.31
N LEU A 16 20.45 -16.32 -1.57
CA LEU A 16 21.25 -15.76 -2.66
C LEU A 16 22.67 -15.43 -2.17
N PRO A 17 23.67 -15.50 -3.06
CA PRO A 17 25.03 -15.08 -2.70
C PRO A 17 25.07 -13.59 -2.35
N LYS A 18 25.95 -13.21 -1.41
CA LYS A 18 26.14 -11.81 -1.00
C LYS A 18 26.64 -10.92 -2.14
N VAL A 19 27.45 -11.48 -3.04
CA VAL A 19 27.92 -10.83 -4.26
C VAL A 19 27.26 -11.52 -5.44
N LYS A 20 26.56 -10.75 -6.28
CA LYS A 20 25.91 -11.26 -7.49
C LYS A 20 26.97 -11.52 -8.56
N ASP A 21 26.95 -12.70 -9.13
CA ASP A 21 27.75 -13.06 -10.30
C ASP A 21 27.02 -12.67 -11.62
N PRO A 22 27.70 -12.70 -12.78
CA PRO A 22 27.10 -12.32 -14.06
C PRO A 22 26.00 -13.26 -14.57
N SER A 23 25.85 -14.46 -14.00
CA SER A 23 24.84 -15.41 -14.44
C SER A 23 23.44 -15.01 -13.96
N MET A 24 22.44 -15.45 -14.72
CA MET A 24 21.03 -15.25 -14.38
C MET A 24 20.60 -16.26 -13.31
N ASN A 25 20.38 -15.78 -12.09
CA ASN A 25 19.89 -16.60 -10.99
C ASN A 25 18.36 -16.72 -10.98
N ASP A 26 17.82 -17.59 -10.13
CA ASP A 26 16.38 -17.82 -10.02
C ASP A 26 15.57 -16.57 -9.67
N ARG A 27 16.14 -15.66 -8.87
CA ARG A 27 15.48 -14.40 -8.55
C ARG A 27 15.36 -13.52 -9.78
N ASP A 28 16.39 -13.47 -10.62
CA ASP A 28 16.35 -12.73 -11.88
C ASP A 28 15.31 -13.32 -12.84
N ARG A 29 15.23 -14.65 -12.94
CA ARG A 29 14.22 -15.35 -13.75
C ARG A 29 12.81 -15.06 -13.28
N LEU A 30 12.56 -15.13 -11.97
CA LEU A 30 11.23 -14.81 -11.42
C LEU A 30 10.91 -13.32 -11.55
N GLN A 31 11.91 -12.43 -11.47
CA GLN A 31 11.70 -10.99 -11.67
C GLN A 31 11.32 -10.68 -13.13
N ASP A 32 11.96 -11.34 -14.09
CA ASP A 32 11.64 -11.23 -15.51
C ASP A 32 10.23 -11.77 -15.80
N LEU A 33 9.90 -12.96 -15.29
CA LEU A 33 8.55 -13.53 -15.37
C LEU A 33 7.50 -12.59 -14.75
N LEU A 34 7.77 -12.02 -13.56
CA LEU A 34 6.87 -11.08 -12.92
C LEU A 34 6.64 -9.81 -13.76
N ALA A 35 7.66 -9.34 -14.48
CA ALA A 35 7.55 -8.20 -15.38
C ALA A 35 6.71 -8.55 -16.63
N GLN A 36 6.96 -9.72 -17.23
CA GLN A 36 6.19 -10.25 -18.35
C GLN A 36 4.71 -10.36 -18.00
N GLU A 37 4.38 -10.96 -16.87
CA GLU A 37 3.00 -11.16 -16.43
C GLU A 37 2.26 -9.84 -16.14
N LYS A 38 2.95 -8.84 -15.57
CA LYS A 38 2.39 -7.48 -15.42
C LYS A 38 2.07 -6.84 -16.76
N TYR A 39 2.96 -7.01 -17.73
CA TYR A 39 2.73 -6.51 -19.09
C TYR A 39 1.51 -7.18 -19.73
N LEU A 40 1.45 -8.52 -19.70
CA LEU A 40 0.33 -9.28 -20.27
C LEU A 40 -1.00 -8.90 -19.63
N THR A 41 -1.09 -8.86 -18.30
CA THR A 41 -2.33 -8.52 -17.59
C THR A 41 -2.80 -7.10 -17.90
N SER A 42 -1.88 -6.13 -18.05
CA SER A 42 -2.22 -4.78 -18.49
C SER A 42 -2.74 -4.75 -19.93
N SER A 43 -2.02 -5.39 -20.86
CA SER A 43 -2.42 -5.45 -22.27
C SER A 43 -3.75 -6.17 -22.48
N TYR A 44 -3.99 -7.26 -21.76
CA TYR A 44 -5.28 -7.96 -21.80
C TYR A 44 -6.41 -7.13 -21.23
N SER A 45 -6.16 -6.31 -20.21
CA SER A 45 -7.18 -5.40 -19.67
C SER A 45 -7.65 -4.41 -20.72
N THR A 46 -6.72 -3.79 -21.46
CA THR A 46 -7.07 -2.92 -22.60
C THR A 46 -7.83 -3.68 -23.68
N ALA A 47 -7.33 -4.86 -24.09
CA ALA A 47 -7.96 -5.65 -25.13
C ALA A 47 -9.38 -6.11 -24.77
N LEU A 48 -9.64 -6.46 -23.50
CA LEU A 48 -10.98 -6.82 -23.02
C LEU A 48 -11.97 -5.67 -23.11
N LEU A 49 -11.52 -4.44 -22.82
CA LEU A 49 -12.38 -3.26 -22.88
C LEU A 49 -12.74 -2.87 -24.32
N GLU A 50 -11.91 -3.24 -25.29
CA GLU A 50 -12.06 -2.87 -26.70
C GLU A 50 -12.58 -4.03 -27.59
N ALA A 51 -12.68 -5.25 -27.06
CA ALA A 51 -13.13 -6.40 -27.83
C ALA A 51 -14.64 -6.34 -28.14
N SER A 52 -14.97 -6.19 -29.42
CA SER A 52 -16.35 -6.13 -29.91
C SER A 52 -16.95 -7.48 -30.31
N HIS A 53 -16.14 -8.55 -30.36
CA HIS A 53 -16.56 -9.87 -30.78
C HIS A 53 -16.55 -10.86 -29.60
N ASP A 54 -17.71 -11.41 -29.26
CA ASP A 54 -17.93 -12.24 -28.06
C ASP A 54 -16.95 -13.41 -27.91
N LYS A 55 -16.78 -14.24 -28.96
CA LYS A 55 -15.85 -15.38 -28.88
C LYS A 55 -14.38 -14.96 -28.67
N LEU A 56 -13.98 -13.81 -29.22
CA LEU A 56 -12.63 -13.31 -29.06
C LEU A 56 -12.46 -12.73 -27.65
N PHE A 57 -13.47 -12.02 -27.15
CA PHE A 57 -13.53 -11.57 -25.77
C PHE A 57 -13.35 -12.74 -24.80
N ASP A 58 -14.06 -13.86 -24.98
CA ASP A 58 -13.94 -15.03 -24.10
C ASP A 58 -12.53 -15.63 -24.10
N VAL A 59 -11.88 -15.73 -25.27
CA VAL A 59 -10.50 -16.23 -25.38
C VAL A 59 -9.52 -15.29 -24.68
N ILE A 60 -9.65 -13.98 -24.90
CA ILE A 60 -8.81 -12.97 -24.24
C ILE A 60 -9.01 -13.05 -22.72
N LYS A 61 -10.26 -13.20 -22.27
CA LYS A 61 -10.62 -13.30 -20.86
C LYS A 61 -9.97 -14.52 -20.22
N GLN A 62 -10.06 -15.69 -20.85
CA GLN A 62 -9.43 -16.91 -20.35
C GLN A 62 -7.90 -16.77 -20.22
N ASN A 63 -7.25 -16.13 -21.20
CA ASN A 63 -5.81 -15.89 -21.16
C ASN A 63 -5.42 -14.87 -20.08
N CYS A 64 -6.24 -13.82 -19.92
CA CYS A 64 -6.07 -12.81 -18.87
C CYS A 64 -6.17 -13.44 -17.48
N ASP A 65 -7.19 -14.27 -17.25
CA ASP A 65 -7.40 -14.96 -15.98
C ASP A 65 -6.22 -15.91 -15.67
N SER A 66 -5.72 -16.63 -16.68
CA SER A 66 -4.55 -17.51 -16.54
C SER A 66 -3.29 -16.72 -16.18
N SER A 67 -3.05 -15.58 -16.84
CA SER A 67 -1.91 -14.70 -16.57
C SER A 67 -2.01 -14.07 -15.17
N CYS A 68 -3.21 -13.65 -14.74
CA CYS A 68 -3.46 -13.16 -13.38
C CYS A 68 -3.14 -14.22 -12.32
N GLN A 69 -3.51 -15.48 -12.56
CA GLN A 69 -3.19 -16.59 -11.66
C GLN A 69 -1.68 -16.85 -11.60
N MET A 70 -0.99 -16.84 -12.75
CA MET A 70 0.46 -17.02 -12.82
C MET A 70 1.22 -15.90 -12.11
N GLN A 71 0.87 -14.64 -12.39
CA GLN A 71 1.36 -13.46 -11.67
C GLN A 71 1.25 -13.63 -10.15
N ARG A 72 0.10 -14.12 -9.67
CA ARG A 72 -0.14 -14.34 -8.24
C ARG A 72 0.75 -15.45 -7.68
N GLN A 73 0.96 -16.53 -8.42
CA GLN A 73 1.85 -17.62 -8.02
C GLN A 73 3.31 -17.16 -7.93
N VAL A 74 3.80 -16.46 -8.97
CA VAL A 74 5.16 -15.89 -9.00
C VAL A 74 5.36 -14.93 -7.83
N PHE A 75 4.43 -14.00 -7.62
CA PHE A 75 4.48 -13.07 -6.49
C PHE A 75 4.56 -13.81 -5.15
N ASN A 76 3.66 -14.78 -4.90
CA ASN A 76 3.63 -15.53 -3.65
C ASN A 76 4.94 -16.31 -3.43
N LEU A 77 5.50 -16.90 -4.50
CA LEU A 77 6.75 -17.64 -4.44
C LEU A 77 7.93 -16.71 -4.09
N MET A 78 8.06 -15.57 -4.78
CA MET A 78 9.10 -14.59 -4.50
C MET A 78 8.99 -14.02 -3.09
N PHE A 79 7.75 -13.79 -2.62
CA PHE A 79 7.49 -13.33 -1.26
C PHE A 79 7.93 -14.37 -0.22
N LYS A 80 7.55 -15.65 -0.39
CA LYS A 80 7.96 -16.76 0.49
C LYS A 80 9.48 -16.92 0.56
N LYS A 81 10.19 -16.66 -0.55
CA LYS A 81 11.66 -16.71 -0.63
C LYS A 81 12.36 -15.44 -0.12
N GLY A 82 11.61 -14.43 0.32
CA GLY A 82 12.15 -13.14 0.76
C GLY A 82 12.71 -12.27 -0.38
N TRP A 83 12.46 -12.65 -1.64
CA TRP A 83 12.95 -11.95 -2.84
C TRP A 83 12.07 -10.77 -3.25
N TYR A 84 10.84 -10.72 -2.75
CA TYR A 84 9.91 -9.61 -2.93
C TYR A 84 9.47 -9.08 -1.58
N LYS A 85 9.71 -7.80 -1.33
CA LYS A 85 9.28 -7.10 -0.11
C LYS A 85 8.06 -6.26 -0.42
N LEU A 86 7.01 -6.41 0.38
CA LEU A 86 5.91 -5.45 0.40
C LEU A 86 6.30 -4.36 1.41
N PRO A 87 6.53 -3.11 1.00
CA PRO A 87 6.69 -2.04 1.96
C PRO A 87 5.39 -1.93 2.76
N VAL A 88 5.50 -1.98 4.08
CA VAL A 88 4.38 -1.58 4.94
C VAL A 88 4.20 -0.09 4.74
N ALA A 89 2.97 0.34 4.45
CA ALA A 89 2.69 1.76 4.35
C ALA A 89 3.03 2.43 5.68
N ASP A 90 3.78 3.52 5.63
CA ASP A 90 4.12 4.27 6.83
C ASP A 90 2.83 4.78 7.49
N ALA A 91 2.67 4.52 8.79
CA ALA A 91 1.43 4.85 9.49
C ALA A 91 1.15 6.36 9.52
N GLN A 92 2.20 7.20 9.57
CA GLN A 92 2.05 8.66 9.47
C GLN A 92 1.60 9.06 8.07
N MET A 93 2.15 8.45 7.01
CA MET A 93 1.71 8.69 5.64
C MET A 93 0.25 8.29 5.42
N VAL A 94 -0.18 7.15 5.96
CA VAL A 94 -1.59 6.73 5.91
C VAL A 94 -2.48 7.76 6.62
N GLN A 95 -2.09 8.20 7.82
CA GLN A 95 -2.83 9.21 8.57
C GLN A 95 -2.87 10.56 7.84
N HIS A 96 -1.76 10.98 7.23
CA HIS A 96 -1.64 12.22 6.47
C HIS A 96 -2.54 12.19 5.22
N THR A 97 -2.48 11.12 4.42
CA THR A 97 -3.35 10.97 3.24
C THR A 97 -4.83 10.90 3.63
N PHE A 98 -5.15 10.27 4.76
CA PHE A 98 -6.50 10.29 5.30
C PHE A 98 -6.96 11.72 5.63
N GLN A 99 -6.14 12.50 6.34
CA GLN A 99 -6.45 13.90 6.66
C GLN A 99 -6.61 14.77 5.41
N GLN A 100 -5.78 14.59 4.39
CA GLN A 100 -5.95 15.27 3.09
C GLN A 100 -7.31 14.96 2.46
N PHE A 101 -7.75 13.70 2.53
CA PHE A 101 -9.05 13.30 2.00
C PHE A 101 -10.22 13.89 2.81
N VAL A 102 -10.08 14.00 4.14
CA VAL A 102 -11.06 14.71 4.99
C VAL A 102 -11.20 16.17 4.54
N GLN A 103 -10.12 16.85 4.16
CA GLN A 103 -10.19 18.23 3.68
C GLN A 103 -10.94 18.38 2.35
N TYR A 104 -10.83 17.40 1.44
CA TYR A 104 -11.59 17.40 0.18
C TYR A 104 -13.11 17.29 0.37
N GLN A 105 -13.60 16.94 1.56
CA GLN A 105 -15.03 16.92 1.84
C GLN A 105 -15.71 18.28 1.68
N THR A 106 -14.97 19.35 1.89
CA THR A 106 -15.46 20.72 1.67
C THR A 106 -15.85 20.97 0.20
N GLN A 107 -15.42 20.12 -0.73
CA GLN A 107 -15.74 20.23 -2.16
C GLN A 107 -16.96 19.40 -2.57
N PHE A 108 -17.52 18.58 -1.67
CA PHE A 108 -18.68 17.75 -2.00
C PHE A 108 -19.99 18.54 -1.83
N PRO A 109 -20.97 18.36 -2.75
CA PRO A 109 -22.26 19.05 -2.69
C PRO A 109 -23.20 18.53 -1.60
N PHE A 110 -22.81 17.50 -0.85
CA PHE A 110 -23.61 16.87 0.20
C PHE A 110 -22.80 16.76 1.51
N PRO A 111 -23.46 16.86 2.68
CA PRO A 111 -22.78 16.70 3.95
C PRO A 111 -22.27 15.26 4.13
N PRO A 112 -21.12 15.07 4.81
CA PRO A 112 -20.55 13.75 5.04
C PRO A 112 -21.48 12.89 5.92
N SER A 113 -21.41 11.58 5.74
CA SER A 113 -22.18 10.66 6.56
C SER A 113 -21.74 10.75 8.05
N PRO A 114 -22.67 10.57 9.01
CA PRO A 114 -22.35 10.69 10.44
C PRO A 114 -21.22 9.75 10.91
N GLN A 115 -21.14 8.55 10.32
CA GLN A 115 -20.13 7.55 10.61
C GLN A 115 -18.73 8.01 10.19
N PHE A 116 -18.61 8.69 9.04
CA PHE A 116 -17.34 9.26 8.61
C PHE A 116 -16.97 10.48 9.46
N ALA A 117 -17.94 11.34 9.80
CA ALA A 117 -17.70 12.52 10.63
C ALA A 117 -17.11 12.17 12.01
N GLN A 118 -17.58 11.06 12.62
CA GLN A 118 -16.99 10.53 13.86
C GLN A 118 -15.57 10.01 13.68
N MET A 119 -15.27 9.33 12.58
CA MET A 119 -13.92 8.82 12.29
C MET A 119 -12.92 9.96 12.02
N ALA A 120 -13.35 10.99 11.29
CA ALA A 120 -12.54 12.20 11.05
C ALA A 120 -12.25 12.97 12.34
N GLY A 121 -13.21 13.05 13.27
CA GLY A 121 -13.04 13.71 14.57
C GLY A 121 -12.02 13.03 15.48
N GLN A 122 -11.88 11.70 15.43
CA GLN A 122 -10.90 10.96 16.25
C GLN A 122 -9.47 11.03 15.69
N ALA A 123 -9.33 11.16 14.36
CA ALA A 123 -8.04 11.28 13.68
C ALA A 123 -7.33 12.62 13.91
N GLY A 124 -8.03 13.65 14.37
CA GLY A 124 -7.52 15.01 14.62
C GLY A 124 -7.11 15.30 16.08
N GLY A 125 -7.19 14.32 16.99
CA GLY A 125 -6.98 14.51 18.44
C GLY A 125 -5.54 14.31 18.94
N GLY A 126 -4.53 14.33 18.08
CA GLY A 126 -3.12 14.17 18.44
C GLY A 126 -2.45 15.49 18.85
N GLN A 127 -2.69 15.92 20.09
CA GLN A 127 -1.80 16.72 20.96
C GLN A 127 -0.99 17.86 20.28
N ALA A 128 -1.66 18.96 19.93
CA ALA A 128 -1.04 20.28 19.84
C ALA A 128 -1.40 21.10 21.10
N GLY A 129 -0.81 20.73 22.23
CA GLY A 129 -0.94 21.47 23.49
C GLY A 129 0.15 22.54 23.58
N GLY A 130 -0.20 23.77 23.22
CA GLY A 130 0.67 24.93 23.39
C GLY A 130 0.98 25.23 24.86
N GLN A 131 2.21 25.64 25.14
CA GLN A 131 2.53 26.43 26.32
C GLN A 131 2.95 27.81 25.85
N THR A 132 2.01 28.75 25.92
CA THR A 132 2.30 30.17 25.88
C THR A 132 1.45 30.89 26.93
N ALA A 133 2.14 31.72 27.71
CA ALA A 133 1.69 32.93 28.41
C ALA A 133 1.33 32.88 29.92
N GLY A 134 1.92 33.83 30.66
CA GLY A 134 1.39 34.45 31.89
C GLY A 134 2.29 34.29 33.12
N GLN A 135 3.40 35.04 33.30
CA GLN A 135 3.50 36.41 33.84
C GLN A 135 3.03 36.56 35.31
N GLY A 136 3.97 36.88 36.21
CA GLY A 136 3.70 37.15 37.63
C GLY A 136 4.91 37.74 38.35
N SER A 137 4.89 39.04 38.52
CA SER A 137 5.93 39.92 39.08
C SER A 137 5.97 39.90 40.62
N GLY A 138 7.19 40.04 41.19
CA GLY A 138 7.41 40.69 42.48
C GLY A 138 7.56 39.80 43.71
N ALA A 139 8.74 39.84 44.35
CA ALA A 139 8.93 40.21 45.76
C ALA A 139 10.36 39.90 46.23
N GLN A 140 11.04 40.93 46.73
CA GLN A 140 12.26 40.86 47.54
C GLN A 140 11.98 40.11 48.85
N ALA A 141 12.91 39.27 49.34
CA ALA A 141 13.11 39.02 50.78
C ALA A 141 14.40 38.22 51.09
N GLN A 142 15.39 38.97 51.57
CA GLN A 142 16.46 38.72 52.55
C GLN A 142 16.39 37.47 53.46
N ARG A 143 17.58 37.05 53.95
CA ARG A 143 17.94 36.13 55.09
C ARG A 143 18.26 34.69 54.64
N GLN A 144 19.40 34.05 54.98
CA GLN A 144 20.55 34.30 55.86
C GLN A 144 21.84 33.89 55.12
#